data_AF-A0A1Y3EAQ7-F1
#
_entry.id   AF-A0A1Y3EAQ7-F1
#
_cell.length_a   1.000
_cell.length_b   1.000
_cell.length_c   1.000
_cell.angle_alpha   90.00
_cell.angle_beta   90.00
_cell.angle_gamma   90.00
#
_symmetry.space_group_name_H-M   'P 1'
#
loop_
_entity.id
_entity.type
_entity.pdbx_description
1 polymer ?
#
loop_
_entity_poly.entity_id
_entity_poly.type
_entity_poly.pdbx_seq_one_letter_code
_entity_poly.pdbx_strand_id
1 'polypeptide(L)'
;MGLGLLLIFAILIALQLVPNPNSGHRVKVPTVQLRVFYESLCPDSTSFLRTQLEPLWPTLLQFVNVSLVPYGKASWKQVDNDDYVFHCQHGKLECTLNQAMSCAVELIRPGRLLLPLISCLQQSLHADKLHQCANAHAPVGVVDELI
;
A
#
# COMPACT_ATOMS: atom_id res chain seq x y z
N MET A 1 -22.79 59.07 -17.77
CA MET A 1 -21.63 58.22 -17.41
C MET A 1 -21.83 57.40 -16.11
N GLY A 2 -22.79 57.73 -15.22
CA GLY A 2 -22.92 57.06 -13.92
C GLY A 2 -23.64 55.69 -13.91
N LEU A 3 -24.63 55.48 -14.78
CA LEU A 3 -25.46 54.26 -14.73
C LEU A 3 -24.71 53.00 -15.18
N GLY A 4 -23.84 53.13 -16.19
CA GLY A 4 -23.00 52.02 -16.66
C GLY A 4 -21.97 51.57 -15.62
N LEU A 5 -21.42 52.51 -14.84
CA LEU A 5 -20.49 52.20 -13.77
C LEU A 5 -21.18 51.43 -12.63
N LEU A 6 -22.40 51.85 -12.25
CA LEU A 6 -23.20 51.18 -11.23
C LEU A 6 -23.57 49.74 -11.61
N LEU A 7 -23.90 49.50 -12.89
CA LEU A 7 -24.18 48.15 -13.38
C LEU A 7 -22.94 47.25 -13.35
N ILE A 8 -21.77 47.78 -13.72
CA ILE A 8 -20.50 47.03 -13.65
C ILE A 8 -20.17 46.65 -12.21
N PHE A 9 -20.31 47.58 -11.26
CA PHE A 9 -20.11 47.29 -9.84
C PHE A 9 -21.10 46.25 -9.31
N ALA A 10 -22.38 46.32 -9.71
CA ALA A 10 -23.38 45.34 -9.31
C ALA A 10 -23.08 43.93 -9.85
N ILE A 11 -22.60 43.81 -11.08
CA ILE A 11 -22.20 42.54 -11.70
C ILE A 11 -20.97 41.95 -10.99
N LEU A 12 -19.97 42.78 -10.68
CA LEU A 12 -18.77 42.33 -9.96
C LEU A 12 -19.12 41.83 -8.55
N ILE A 13 -19.99 42.54 -7.82
CA ILE A 13 -20.47 42.11 -6.50
C ILE A 13 -21.24 40.79 -6.61
N ALA A 14 -22.15 40.68 -7.59
CA ALA A 14 -22.88 39.44 -7.84
C ALA A 14 -21.94 38.25 -8.13
N LEU A 15 -20.85 38.46 -8.89
CA LEU A 15 -19.84 37.43 -9.15
C LEU A 15 -19.09 36.98 -7.89
N GLN A 16 -18.84 37.88 -6.93
CA GLN A 16 -18.20 37.53 -5.65
C GLN A 16 -19.14 36.80 -4.68
N LEU A 17 -20.46 36.95 -4.86
CA LEU A 17 -21.48 36.29 -4.05
C LEU A 17 -21.85 34.88 -4.56
N VAL A 18 -21.45 34.51 -5.77
CA VAL A 18 -21.59 33.13 -6.27
C VAL A 18 -20.61 32.25 -5.49
N PRO A 19 -21.09 31.26 -4.71
CA PRO A 19 -20.21 30.32 -4.02
C PRO A 19 -19.37 29.59 -5.07
N ASN A 20 -18.05 29.62 -4.93
CA ASN A 20 -17.17 28.84 -5.78
C ASN A 20 -17.46 27.35 -5.52
N PRO A 21 -17.90 26.55 -6.52
CA PRO A 21 -18.15 25.12 -6.32
C PRO A 21 -16.89 24.35 -5.87
N ASN A 22 -15.71 24.94 -6.01
CA ASN A 22 -14.43 24.42 -5.54
C ASN A 22 -13.99 24.97 -4.17
N SER A 23 -14.75 25.84 -3.50
CA SER A 23 -14.47 26.29 -2.13
C SER A 23 -14.95 25.31 -1.06
N GLY A 24 -15.17 24.05 -1.43
CA GLY A 24 -15.33 22.98 -0.47
C GLY A 24 -14.10 22.95 0.42
N HIS A 25 -14.24 23.40 1.66
CA HIS A 25 -13.25 23.20 2.70
C HIS A 25 -13.08 21.68 2.79
N ARG A 26 -12.03 21.14 2.15
CA ARG A 26 -11.75 19.72 2.14
C ARG A 26 -11.35 19.37 3.56
N VAL A 27 -12.33 19.05 4.40
CA VAL A 27 -12.12 18.54 5.76
C VAL A 27 -11.17 17.37 5.59
N LYS A 28 -9.93 17.57 6.03
CA LYS A 28 -8.92 16.52 5.99
C LYS A 28 -9.35 15.53 7.07
N VAL A 29 -10.17 14.56 6.68
CA VAL A 29 -10.62 13.49 7.57
C VAL A 29 -9.35 12.82 8.10
N PRO A 30 -9.16 12.74 9.43
CA PRO A 30 -8.01 12.05 9.99
C PRO A 30 -8.00 10.61 9.48
N THR A 31 -7.00 10.28 8.66
CA THR A 31 -6.80 8.92 8.18
C THR A 31 -6.22 8.08 9.30
N VAL A 32 -6.87 6.98 9.64
CA VAL A 32 -6.33 6.03 10.62
C VAL A 32 -5.09 5.39 10.00
N GLN A 33 -4.03 5.23 10.80
CA GLN A 33 -2.84 4.50 10.37
C GLN A 33 -2.95 3.04 10.82
N LEU A 34 -2.92 2.10 9.87
CA LEU A 34 -2.85 0.67 10.16
C LEU A 34 -1.50 0.13 9.70
N ARG A 35 -0.74 -0.47 10.61
CA ARG A 35 0.49 -1.19 10.28
C ARG A 35 0.32 -2.66 10.61
N VAL A 36 0.55 -3.53 9.63
CA VAL A 36 0.43 -4.98 9.76
C VAL A 36 1.83 -5.59 9.67
N PHE A 37 2.27 -6.22 10.75
CA PHE A 37 3.51 -7.00 10.78
C PHE A 37 3.18 -8.48 10.63
N TYR A 38 3.80 -9.16 9.67
CA TYR A 38 3.44 -10.53 9.31
C TYR A 38 4.64 -11.30 8.75
N GLU A 39 4.47 -12.62 8.57
CA GLU A 39 5.48 -13.53 8.01
C GLU A 39 4.89 -14.26 6.80
N SER A 40 5.72 -14.63 5.81
CA SER A 40 5.24 -15.27 4.59
C SER A 40 4.76 -16.71 4.78
N LEU A 41 5.31 -17.46 5.75
CA LEU A 41 4.98 -18.86 6.00
C LEU A 41 4.22 -19.10 7.31
N CYS A 42 3.93 -18.06 8.10
CA CYS A 42 3.11 -18.17 9.30
C CYS A 42 1.62 -18.35 8.93
N PRO A 43 0.96 -19.43 9.39
CA PRO A 43 -0.44 -19.70 9.04
C PRO A 43 -1.42 -18.63 9.54
N ASP A 44 -1.17 -18.04 10.72
CA ASP A 44 -2.01 -16.97 11.26
C ASP A 44 -1.89 -15.68 10.45
N SER A 45 -0.68 -15.36 9.98
CA SER A 45 -0.43 -14.23 9.07
C SER A 45 -1.20 -14.41 7.76
N THR A 46 -1.12 -15.61 7.16
CA THR A 46 -1.87 -15.94 5.95
C THR A 46 -3.37 -15.83 6.17
N SER A 47 -3.88 -16.35 7.29
CA SER A 47 -5.28 -16.30 7.65
C SER A 47 -5.78 -14.85 7.78
N PHE A 48 -5.05 -14.01 8.53
CA PHE A 48 -5.38 -12.60 8.67
C PHE A 48 -5.42 -11.88 7.32
N LEU A 49 -4.38 -12.03 6.50
CA LEU A 49 -4.30 -11.34 5.21
C LEU A 49 -5.44 -11.74 4.27
N ARG A 50 -5.68 -13.04 4.09
CA ARG A 50 -6.66 -13.55 3.11
C ARG A 50 -8.10 -13.42 3.58
N THR A 51 -8.37 -13.69 4.86
CA THR A 51 -9.75 -13.84 5.36
C THR A 51 -10.29 -12.58 6.03
N GLN A 52 -9.41 -11.68 6.50
CA GLN A 52 -9.82 -10.48 7.23
C GLN A 52 -9.45 -9.21 6.45
N LEU A 53 -8.19 -9.08 6.03
CA LEU A 53 -7.72 -7.83 5.41
C LEU A 53 -8.16 -7.70 3.94
N GLU A 54 -7.96 -8.73 3.13
CA GLU A 54 -8.24 -8.71 1.69
C GLU A 54 -9.71 -8.42 1.33
N PRO A 55 -10.72 -9.00 2.02
CA PRO A 55 -12.13 -8.67 1.76
C PRO A 55 -12.47 -7.21 2.04
N LEU A 56 -11.75 -6.56 2.96
CA LEU A 56 -11.98 -5.17 3.35
C LEU A 56 -11.15 -4.18 2.54
N TRP A 57 -10.12 -4.63 1.83
CA TRP A 57 -9.09 -3.78 1.23
C TRP A 57 -9.61 -2.62 0.37
N PRO A 58 -10.57 -2.82 -0.57
CA PRO A 58 -11.04 -1.72 -1.42
C PRO A 58 -11.76 -0.61 -0.65
N THR A 59 -12.45 -0.97 0.42
CA THR A 59 -13.18 -0.02 1.28
C THR A 59 -12.24 0.60 2.30
N LEU A 60 -11.35 -0.20 2.88
CA LEU A 60 -10.43 0.21 3.93
C LEU A 60 -9.48 1.32 3.47
N LEU A 61 -8.93 1.21 2.25
CA LEU A 61 -8.00 2.19 1.68
C LEU A 61 -8.61 3.59 1.48
N GLN A 62 -9.94 3.75 1.57
CA GLN A 62 -10.59 5.06 1.48
C GLN A 62 -10.49 5.85 2.79
N PHE A 63 -10.26 5.16 3.91
CA PHE A 63 -10.31 5.75 5.26
C PHE A 63 -9.01 5.52 6.06
N VAL A 64 -8.22 4.54 5.65
CA VAL A 64 -7.05 4.04 6.38
C VAL A 64 -5.83 4.07 5.47
N ASN A 65 -4.74 4.59 6.01
CA ASN A 65 -3.42 4.47 5.39
C ASN A 65 -2.77 3.18 5.91
N VAL A 66 -2.70 2.16 5.06
CA VAL A 66 -2.19 0.85 5.43
C VAL A 66 -0.72 0.69 5.05
N SER A 67 0.08 0.20 5.98
CA SER A 67 1.47 -0.19 5.80
C SER A 67 1.62 -1.68 6.11
N LEU A 68 2.10 -2.45 5.14
CA LEU A 68 2.35 -3.88 5.25
C LEU A 68 3.85 -4.08 5.52
N VAL A 69 4.20 -4.85 6.55
CA VAL A 69 5.59 -5.06 6.98
C VAL A 69 5.88 -6.56 7.09
N PRO A 70 6.35 -7.21 6.00
CA PRO A 70 6.75 -8.61 6.00
C PRO A 70 8.09 -8.78 6.73
N TYR A 71 8.02 -9.19 7.99
CA TYR A 71 9.20 -9.42 8.84
C TYR A 71 8.84 -10.37 9.99
N GLY A 72 7.82 -9.99 10.77
CA GLY A 72 7.32 -10.74 11.91
C GLY A 72 8.40 -11.08 12.94
N LYS A 73 8.61 -12.38 13.17
CA LYS A 73 9.60 -12.91 14.13
C LYS A 73 10.96 -13.21 13.51
N ALA A 74 11.25 -12.69 12.31
CA ALA A 74 12.60 -12.72 11.81
C ALA A 74 13.55 -11.99 12.78
N SER A 75 14.82 -12.40 12.76
CA SER A 75 15.92 -11.71 13.44
C SER A 75 17.04 -11.47 12.44
N TRP A 76 17.98 -10.60 12.77
CA TRP A 76 19.13 -10.32 11.92
C TRP A 76 20.41 -10.28 12.73
N LYS A 77 21.52 -10.53 12.04
CA LYS A 77 22.88 -10.31 12.54
C LYS A 77 23.67 -9.54 11.50
N GLN A 78 24.37 -8.51 11.92
CA GLN A 78 25.33 -7.83 11.06
C GLN A 78 26.56 -8.73 10.91
N VAL A 79 26.97 -8.97 9.67
CA VAL A 79 28.14 -9.82 9.34
C VAL A 79 29.33 -9.01 8.84
N ASP A 80 29.10 -7.88 8.17
CA ASP A 80 30.12 -6.93 7.73
C ASP A 80 29.57 -5.49 7.79
N ASN A 81 30.39 -4.49 7.43
CA ASN A 81 30.13 -3.06 7.66
C ASN A 81 28.79 -2.52 7.12
N ASP A 82 28.07 -3.23 6.25
CA ASP A 82 26.67 -2.94 5.89
C ASP A 82 25.86 -4.21 5.51
N ASP A 83 26.40 -5.40 5.77
CA ASP A 83 25.75 -6.65 5.37
C ASP A 83 25.04 -7.31 6.55
N TYR A 84 23.83 -7.79 6.30
CA TYR A 84 22.95 -8.40 7.28
C TYR A 84 22.54 -9.80 6.84
N VAL A 85 22.63 -10.76 7.76
CA VAL A 85 22.05 -12.08 7.60
C VAL A 85 20.76 -12.16 8.39
N PHE A 86 19.67 -12.50 7.71
CA PHE A 86 18.36 -12.68 8.30
C PHE A 86 18.10 -14.15 8.66
N HIS A 87 17.47 -14.36 9.81
CA HIS A 87 17.03 -15.66 10.30
C HIS A 87 15.51 -15.60 10.53
N CYS A 88 14.79 -16.49 9.84
CA CYS A 88 13.33 -16.59 9.90
C CYS A 88 12.89 -17.91 10.54
N GLN A 89 11.71 -17.95 11.14
CA GLN A 89 11.25 -19.12 11.91
C GLN A 89 11.02 -20.35 11.02
N HIS A 90 10.58 -20.12 9.79
CA HIS A 90 10.32 -21.17 8.82
C HIS A 90 11.45 -21.31 7.78
N GLY A 91 12.68 -20.91 8.14
CA GLY A 91 13.88 -21.12 7.35
C GLY A 91 14.08 -20.13 6.20
N LYS A 92 15.00 -20.46 5.29
CA LYS A 92 15.48 -19.54 4.24
C LYS A 92 14.38 -19.10 3.27
N LEU A 93 13.44 -20.00 2.95
CA LEU A 93 12.34 -19.68 2.03
C LEU A 93 11.45 -18.57 2.59
N GLU A 94 11.15 -18.58 3.89
CA GLU A 94 10.41 -17.48 4.52
C GLU A 94 11.15 -16.16 4.39
N CYS A 95 12.46 -16.14 4.64
CA CYS A 95 13.25 -14.92 4.47
C CYS A 95 13.22 -14.41 3.02
N THR A 96 13.36 -15.30 2.04
CA THR A 96 13.29 -14.94 0.61
C THR A 96 11.93 -14.35 0.24
N LEU A 97 10.84 -14.95 0.71
CA LEU A 97 9.49 -14.45 0.44
C LEU A 97 9.19 -13.15 1.19
N ASN A 98 9.63 -13.01 2.44
CA ASN A 98 9.52 -11.75 3.19
C ASN A 98 10.28 -10.61 2.48
N GLN A 99 11.46 -10.89 1.94
CA GLN A 99 12.24 -9.93 1.14
C GLN A 99 11.50 -9.53 -0.14
N ALA A 100 11.03 -10.50 -0.93
CA ALA A 100 10.26 -10.20 -2.14
C ALA A 100 8.98 -9.39 -1.86
N MET A 101 8.26 -9.72 -0.79
CA MET A 101 7.11 -8.93 -0.34
C MET A 101 7.50 -7.52 0.12
N SER A 102 8.69 -7.35 0.72
CA SER A 102 9.22 -6.03 1.08
C SER A 102 9.46 -5.18 -0.16
N CYS A 103 10.08 -5.75 -1.20
CA CYS A 103 10.23 -5.10 -2.51
C CYS A 103 8.87 -4.72 -3.10
N ALA A 104 7.86 -5.60 -3.02
CA ALA A 104 6.52 -5.29 -3.51
C ALA A 104 5.89 -4.09 -2.78
N VAL A 105 6.06 -3.99 -1.47
CA VAL A 105 5.54 -2.86 -0.68
C VAL A 105 6.21 -1.54 -1.07
N GLU A 106 7.50 -1.56 -1.39
CA GLU A 106 8.25 -0.37 -1.82
C GLU A 106 7.85 0.06 -3.25
N LEU A 107 7.71 -0.90 -4.16
CA LEU A 107 7.56 -0.65 -5.60
C LEU A 107 6.10 -0.48 -6.03
N ILE A 108 5.15 -1.05 -5.29
CA ILE A 108 3.72 -1.08 -5.68
C ILE A 108 2.91 -0.27 -4.69
N ARG A 109 2.26 0.79 -5.18
CA ARG A 109 1.36 1.60 -4.36
C ARG A 109 0.24 0.75 -3.75
N PRO A 110 -0.14 1.01 -2.47
CA PRO A 110 -1.31 0.39 -1.87
C PRO A 110 -2.56 0.59 -2.75
N GLY A 111 -3.12 -0.51 -3.24
CA GLY A 111 -4.17 -0.49 -4.25
C GLY A 111 -4.52 -1.90 -4.70
N ARG A 112 -5.06 -2.02 -5.92
CA ARG A 112 -5.60 -3.29 -6.44
C ARG A 112 -4.58 -4.41 -6.66
N LEU A 113 -3.28 -4.10 -6.70
CA LEU A 113 -2.24 -5.06 -7.07
C LEU A 113 -1.43 -5.57 -5.88
N LEU A 114 -1.13 -4.69 -4.91
CA LEU A 114 -0.23 -5.01 -3.81
C LEU A 114 -0.71 -6.17 -2.94
N LEU A 115 -1.94 -6.08 -2.41
CA LEU A 115 -2.43 -7.11 -1.48
C LEU A 115 -2.67 -8.46 -2.16
N PRO A 116 -3.23 -8.55 -3.38
CA PRO A 116 -3.33 -9.83 -4.10
C PRO A 116 -1.97 -10.49 -4.37
N LEU A 117 -0.93 -9.72 -4.71
CA LEU A 117 0.43 -10.24 -4.86
C LEU A 117 0.94 -10.85 -3.54
N ILE A 118 0.83 -10.10 -2.45
CA ILE A 118 1.22 -10.57 -1.11
C ILE A 118 0.42 -11.83 -0.72
N SER A 119 -0.90 -11.83 -0.91
CA SER A 119 -1.77 -12.97 -0.62
C SER A 119 -1.45 -14.20 -1.46
N CYS A 120 -1.02 -14.04 -2.72
CA CYS A 120 -0.57 -15.13 -3.57
C CYS A 120 0.72 -15.76 -3.03
N LEU A 121 1.68 -14.93 -2.60
CA LEU A 121 2.97 -15.39 -2.07
C LEU A 121 2.87 -16.06 -0.69
N GLN A 122 1.85 -15.75 0.11
CA GLN A 122 1.60 -16.38 1.41
C GLN A 122 1.50 -17.92 1.32
N GLN A 123 2.22 -18.63 2.20
CA GLN A 123 2.36 -20.09 2.22
C GLN A 123 2.87 -20.71 0.90
N SER A 124 3.63 -19.96 0.10
CA SER A 124 4.32 -20.53 -1.05
C SER A 124 5.48 -21.40 -0.59
N LEU A 125 5.36 -22.72 -0.76
CA LEU A 125 6.38 -23.70 -0.34
C LEU A 125 7.54 -23.87 -1.34
N HIS A 126 7.46 -23.17 -2.48
CA HIS A 126 8.44 -23.24 -3.54
C HIS A 126 8.69 -21.83 -4.10
N ALA A 127 9.95 -21.54 -4.43
CA ALA A 127 10.37 -20.22 -4.92
C ALA A 127 9.87 -19.91 -6.34
N ASP A 128 9.55 -20.93 -7.14
CA ASP A 128 8.94 -20.79 -8.47
C ASP A 128 7.59 -20.04 -8.42
N LYS A 129 6.85 -20.16 -7.31
CA LYS A 129 5.63 -19.39 -7.09
C LYS A 129 5.86 -17.88 -7.05
N LEU A 130 7.08 -17.41 -6.75
CA LEU A 130 7.40 -15.99 -6.82
C LEU A 130 7.15 -15.44 -8.21
N HIS A 131 7.72 -16.08 -9.24
CA HIS A 131 7.52 -15.69 -10.63
C HIS A 131 6.05 -15.78 -11.04
N GLN A 132 5.35 -16.85 -10.63
CA GLN A 132 3.95 -17.02 -10.96
C GLN A 132 3.08 -15.89 -10.37
N CYS A 133 3.25 -15.59 -9.09
CA CYS A 133 2.51 -14.53 -8.41
C CYS A 133 2.88 -13.13 -8.94
N ALA A 134 4.17 -12.87 -9.18
CA ALA A 134 4.64 -11.61 -9.74
C ALA A 134 4.05 -11.36 -11.12
N ASN A 135 4.09 -12.35 -12.03
CA ASN A 135 3.50 -12.22 -13.36
C ASN A 135 1.97 -12.04 -13.34
N ALA A 136 1.29 -12.62 -12.34
CA ALA A 136 -0.17 -12.52 -12.22
C ALA A 136 -0.65 -11.19 -11.60
N HIS A 137 0.15 -10.59 -10.71
CA HIS A 137 -0.32 -9.52 -9.83
C HIS A 137 0.57 -8.27 -9.77
N ALA A 138 1.83 -8.32 -10.21
CA ALA A 138 2.71 -7.15 -10.26
C ALA A 138 2.56 -6.39 -11.59
N PRO A 139 2.83 -5.07 -11.61
CA PRO A 139 3.04 -4.35 -12.86
C PRO A 139 4.19 -4.97 -13.67
N VAL A 140 4.07 -4.99 -15.00
CA VAL A 140 5.06 -5.62 -15.90
C VAL A 140 6.49 -5.12 -15.65
N GLY A 141 6.68 -3.83 -15.39
CA GLY A 141 8.00 -3.25 -15.11
C GLY A 141 8.55 -3.51 -13.71
N VAL A 142 7.80 -4.16 -12.82
CA VAL A 142 8.20 -4.44 -11.43
C VAL A 142 8.58 -5.92 -11.23
N VAL A 143 8.17 -6.82 -12.14
CA VAL A 143 8.38 -8.26 -11.98
C VAL A 143 9.85 -8.60 -11.77
N ASP A 144 10.74 -8.06 -12.62
CA ASP A 144 12.18 -8.34 -12.55
C ASP A 144 12.85 -7.71 -11.30
N GLU A 145 12.23 -6.72 -10.67
CA GLU A 145 12.73 -6.10 -9.43
C GLU A 145 12.29 -6.86 -8.17
N LEU A 146 11.31 -7.77 -8.28
CA LEU A 146 10.84 -8.61 -7.18
C LEU A 146 11.64 -9.92 -7.02
N ILE A 147 12.40 -10.29 -8.04
CA ILE A 147 13.12 -11.56 -8.19
C ILE A 147 14.61 -11.33 -7.89
#